data_AF-X6MPX6-F1
#
_entry.id   AF-X6MPX6-F1
#
_cell.length_a   1.000
_cell.length_b   1.000
_cell.length_c   1.000
_cell.angle_alpha   90.00
_cell.angle_beta   90.00
_cell.angle_gamma   90.00
#
_symmetry.space_group_name_H-M   'P 1'
#
loop_
_entity.id
_entity.type
_entity.pdbx_description
1 polymer ?
#
loop_
_entity_poly.entity_id
_entity_poly.type
_entity_poly.pdbx_seq_one_letter_code
_entity_poly.pdbx_strand_id
1 'polypeptide(L)'
;RYNVPSTVVNSKKFDAFGVLSSSNSIQDPLLGVIFHSSVFPQLNSAMNDTPELRLVFMLTQNNDNDDQLIAFTQSKLCQMFNVDPQLLPSRHLILNSTTDHYVCNNTNNTIPLLYSINRLPQCIQHYSVGHLQKKDFLQNHILNPALVTLVGGGYDGVGIPNNIFSAYTHVQNFITNTQSNPNSANLTKEL
;
A
#
# COMPACT_ATOMS: atom_id res chain seq x y z
N ARG A 1 21.45 12.85 -4.36
CA ARG A 1 22.05 12.15 -5.53
C ARG A 1 22.71 10.89 -5.01
N TYR A 2 22.21 9.72 -5.39
CA TYR A 2 22.61 8.43 -4.82
C TYR A 2 24.00 8.03 -5.34
N ASN A 3 24.96 7.75 -4.45
CA ASN A 3 26.22 7.09 -4.79
C ASN A 3 26.00 5.56 -4.77
N VAL A 4 25.20 5.09 -5.72
CA VAL A 4 25.31 3.70 -6.18
C VAL A 4 26.61 3.65 -6.99
N PRO A 5 27.42 2.57 -6.92
CA PRO A 5 28.59 2.42 -7.79
C PRO A 5 28.21 2.82 -9.21
N SER A 6 28.93 3.79 -9.78
CA SER A 6 28.63 4.42 -11.07
C SER A 6 28.60 3.44 -12.26
N THR A 7 28.95 2.18 -12.01
CA THR A 7 28.90 1.06 -12.93
C THR A 7 27.55 0.33 -12.97
N VAL A 8 26.65 0.51 -11.99
CA VAL A 8 25.44 -0.35 -11.86
C VAL A 8 24.13 0.38 -12.14
N VAL A 9 24.02 1.69 -11.90
CA VAL A 9 22.77 2.41 -12.14
C VAL A 9 23.05 3.77 -12.78
N ASN A 10 22.58 3.93 -14.03
CA ASN A 10 22.57 5.20 -14.73
C ASN A 10 21.73 6.22 -13.91
N SER A 11 22.40 7.07 -13.14
CA SER A 11 21.81 7.97 -12.11
C SER A 11 20.87 9.06 -12.64
N LYS A 12 20.56 9.04 -13.95
CA LYS A 12 19.65 9.97 -14.62
C LYS A 12 18.17 9.52 -14.65
N LYS A 13 17.80 8.35 -14.11
CA LYS A 13 16.55 7.67 -14.53
C LYS A 13 15.37 7.59 -13.56
N PHE A 14 15.40 8.21 -12.38
CA PHE A 14 14.32 8.02 -11.39
C PHE A 14 13.72 9.31 -10.81
N ASP A 15 13.54 10.34 -11.65
CA ASP A 15 12.63 11.47 -11.37
C ASP A 15 11.18 11.07 -11.68
N ALA A 16 10.71 10.00 -11.04
CA ALA A 16 9.34 9.53 -11.18
C ALA A 16 8.83 9.03 -9.83
N PHE A 17 7.51 9.08 -9.64
CA PHE A 17 6.85 8.49 -8.48
C PHE A 17 6.96 6.95 -8.49
N GLY A 18 6.90 6.36 -9.68
CA GLY A 18 6.88 4.92 -9.87
C GLY A 18 6.55 4.54 -11.32
N VAL A 19 6.27 3.26 -11.55
CA VAL A 19 5.81 2.73 -12.84
C VAL A 19 4.60 1.82 -12.62
N LEU A 20 3.64 1.87 -13.55
CA LEU A 20 2.52 0.93 -13.58
C LEU A 20 2.81 -0.17 -14.59
N SER A 21 2.38 -1.39 -14.25
CA SER A 21 2.41 -2.52 -15.17
C SER A 21 1.11 -2.56 -15.96
N SER A 22 1.21 -2.89 -17.25
CA SER A 22 0.03 -3.07 -18.10
C SER A 22 -0.57 -4.46 -17.89
N SER A 23 -1.90 -4.55 -17.89
CA SER A 23 -2.65 -5.81 -17.75
C SER A 23 -2.60 -6.72 -19.00
N ASN A 24 -1.77 -6.39 -20.00
CA ASN A 24 -1.73 -7.11 -21.28
C ASN A 24 -1.27 -8.57 -21.15
N SER A 25 -0.68 -8.95 -20.02
CA SER A 25 -0.31 -10.33 -19.70
C SER A 25 -1.04 -10.79 -18.45
N ILE A 26 -2.02 -11.68 -18.63
CA ILE A 26 -2.79 -12.34 -17.54
C ILE A 26 -1.86 -13.05 -16.52
N GLN A 27 -0.65 -13.39 -16.94
CA GLN A 27 0.35 -14.11 -16.14
C GLN A 27 1.30 -13.21 -15.33
N ASP A 28 1.28 -11.88 -15.53
CA ASP A 28 2.15 -10.97 -14.78
C ASP A 28 1.42 -10.47 -13.52
N PRO A 29 1.82 -10.90 -12.30
CA PRO A 29 1.18 -10.46 -11.08
C PRO A 29 1.55 -9.02 -10.70
N LEU A 30 2.51 -8.38 -11.36
CA LEU A 30 2.91 -7.01 -11.05
C LEU A 30 1.82 -6.02 -11.46
N LEU A 31 1.35 -5.22 -10.51
CA LEU A 31 0.49 -4.05 -10.75
C LEU A 31 1.32 -2.79 -10.98
N GLY A 32 2.41 -2.63 -10.25
CA GLY A 32 3.30 -1.48 -10.35
C GLY A 32 4.37 -1.45 -9.28
N VAL A 33 5.29 -0.49 -9.40
CA VAL A 33 6.39 -0.25 -8.47
C VAL A 33 6.42 1.22 -8.09
N ILE A 34 6.48 1.53 -6.80
CA ILE A 34 6.67 2.88 -6.28
C ILE A 34 8.14 3.08 -5.92
N PHE A 35 8.72 4.19 -6.35
CA PHE A 35 10.10 4.58 -6.03
C PHE A 35 10.13 5.34 -4.71
N HIS A 36 9.86 4.63 -3.62
CA HIS A 36 9.64 5.22 -2.29
C HIS A 36 10.78 6.13 -1.84
N SER A 37 12.04 5.73 -2.05
CA SER A 37 13.20 6.57 -1.73
C SER A 37 13.27 7.87 -2.55
N SER A 38 12.77 7.86 -3.79
CA SER A 38 12.68 9.07 -4.61
C SER A 38 11.57 10.00 -4.13
N VAL A 39 10.44 9.46 -3.70
CA VAL A 39 9.29 10.24 -3.23
C VAL A 39 9.49 10.79 -1.81
N PHE A 40 10.11 10.00 -0.93
CA PHE A 40 10.31 10.33 0.49
C PHE A 40 11.77 10.14 0.92
N PRO A 41 12.72 10.94 0.38
CA PRO A 41 14.16 10.78 0.64
C PRO A 41 14.51 10.95 2.13
N GLN A 42 13.77 11.77 2.88
CA GLN A 42 13.96 11.97 4.32
C GLN A 42 13.73 10.71 5.16
N LEU A 43 12.92 9.75 4.67
CA LEU A 43 12.67 8.49 5.36
C LEU A 43 13.81 7.48 5.20
N ASN A 44 14.76 7.75 4.29
CA ASN A 44 15.96 6.94 4.13
C ASN A 44 17.08 7.36 5.08
N SER A 45 17.17 8.65 5.42
CA SER A 45 18.27 9.20 6.23
C SER A 45 18.23 8.79 7.70
N ALA A 46 17.15 8.16 8.16
CA ALA A 46 16.94 7.85 9.58
C ALA A 46 17.69 6.58 10.05
N MET A 47 18.22 5.73 9.16
CA MET A 47 18.71 4.41 9.57
C MET A 47 20.21 4.16 9.47
N ASN A 48 20.98 4.82 8.60
CA ASN A 48 22.45 4.79 8.55
C ASN A 48 22.90 5.80 7.47
N ASP A 49 24.07 6.42 7.58
CA ASP A 49 24.61 7.42 6.62
C ASP A 49 24.79 6.91 5.16
N THR A 50 24.35 5.69 4.85
CA THR A 50 24.40 5.08 3.53
C THR A 50 23.07 5.25 2.79
N PRO A 51 23.07 5.84 1.57
CA PRO A 51 21.84 6.04 0.81
C PRO A 51 21.27 4.71 0.30
N GLU A 52 20.09 4.32 0.79
CA GLU A 52 19.38 3.11 0.37
C GLU A 52 18.35 3.39 -0.74
N LEU A 53 18.26 2.50 -1.74
CA LEU A 53 17.19 2.50 -2.73
C LEU A 53 16.01 1.70 -2.17
N ARG A 54 14.87 2.35 -1.95
CA ARG A 54 13.65 1.70 -1.44
C ARG A 54 12.57 1.68 -2.51
N LEU A 55 12.07 0.49 -2.80
CA LEU A 55 11.06 0.23 -3.82
C LEU A 55 9.89 -0.52 -3.17
N VAL A 56 8.67 -0.19 -3.57
CA VAL A 56 7.46 -0.91 -3.13
C VAL A 56 6.82 -1.55 -4.34
N PHE A 57 6.84 -2.89 -4.37
CA PHE A 57 6.19 -3.68 -5.41
C PHE A 57 4.75 -3.98 -4.99
N MET A 58 3.80 -3.68 -5.87
CA MET A 58 2.39 -4.00 -5.70
C MET A 58 2.06 -5.22 -6.58
N LEU A 59 1.68 -6.33 -5.97
CA LEU A 59 1.45 -7.61 -6.66
C LEU A 59 0.00 -8.09 -6.44
N THR A 60 -0.58 -8.77 -7.42
CA THR A 60 -1.86 -9.48 -7.27
C THR A 60 -1.69 -10.84 -6.60
N GLN A 61 -2.79 -11.40 -6.08
CA GLN A 61 -2.82 -12.67 -5.35
C GLN A 61 -2.67 -13.90 -6.26
N ASN A 62 -1.51 -14.05 -6.92
CA ASN A 62 -1.26 -15.24 -7.74
C ASN A 62 -0.34 -16.26 -7.08
N ASN A 63 0.41 -15.92 -6.02
CA ASN A 63 1.37 -16.85 -5.40
C ASN A 63 1.32 -16.82 -3.87
N ASP A 64 1.04 -17.98 -3.26
CA ASP A 64 1.08 -18.17 -1.80
C ASP A 64 2.50 -18.43 -1.27
N ASN A 65 3.47 -18.65 -2.15
CA ASN A 65 4.86 -18.90 -1.77
C ASN A 65 5.70 -17.61 -1.84
N ASP A 66 6.23 -17.18 -0.70
CA ASP A 66 7.09 -15.99 -0.57
C ASP A 66 8.37 -16.11 -1.41
N ASP A 67 8.94 -17.31 -1.54
CA ASP A 67 10.18 -17.54 -2.30
C ASP A 67 9.97 -17.26 -3.80
N GLN A 68 8.80 -17.65 -4.32
CA GLN A 68 8.41 -17.36 -5.70
C GLN A 68 8.19 -15.86 -5.92
N LEU A 69 7.61 -15.16 -4.94
CA LEU A 69 7.43 -13.70 -5.01
C LEU A 69 8.76 -12.95 -4.97
N ILE A 70 9.70 -13.40 -4.14
CA ILE A 70 11.04 -12.83 -4.06
C ILE A 70 11.77 -13.06 -5.38
N ALA A 71 11.80 -14.29 -5.88
CA ALA A 71 12.45 -14.62 -7.15
C ALA A 71 11.86 -13.82 -8.33
N PHE A 72 10.53 -13.67 -8.35
CA PHE A 72 9.83 -12.82 -9.31
C PHE A 72 10.26 -11.35 -9.19
N THR A 73 10.26 -10.80 -7.97
CA THR A 73 10.64 -9.41 -7.71
C THR A 73 12.09 -9.14 -8.09
N GLN A 74 13.00 -10.07 -7.78
CA GLN A 74 14.41 -10.02 -8.20
C GLN A 74 14.54 -10.00 -9.72
N SER A 75 13.83 -10.88 -10.42
CA SER A 75 13.81 -10.90 -11.88
C SER A 75 13.34 -9.56 -12.46
N LYS A 76 12.28 -8.97 -11.89
CA LYS A 76 11.80 -7.63 -12.29
C LYS A 76 12.80 -6.53 -11.98
N LEU A 77 13.50 -6.56 -10.85
CA LEU A 77 14.57 -5.62 -10.54
C LEU A 77 15.71 -5.71 -11.56
N CYS A 78 16.19 -6.91 -11.87
CA CYS A 78 17.22 -7.11 -12.89
C CYS A 78 16.79 -6.52 -14.23
N GLN A 79 15.54 -6.75 -14.66
CA GLN A 79 15.00 -6.21 -15.90
C GLN A 79 14.88 -4.68 -15.87
N MET A 80 14.35 -4.10 -14.80
CA MET A 80 14.11 -2.65 -14.69
C MET A 80 15.40 -1.84 -14.61
N PHE A 81 16.40 -2.36 -13.90
CA PHE A 81 17.66 -1.66 -13.62
C PHE A 81 18.84 -2.16 -14.47
N ASN A 82 18.62 -3.17 -15.31
CA ASN A 82 19.66 -3.84 -16.09
C ASN A 82 20.84 -4.30 -15.21
N VAL A 83 20.50 -4.91 -14.06
CA VAL A 83 21.46 -5.43 -13.08
C VAL A 83 21.66 -6.91 -13.33
N ASP A 84 22.91 -7.37 -13.29
CA ASP A 84 23.23 -8.79 -13.38
C ASP A 84 22.62 -9.55 -12.18
N PRO A 85 21.79 -10.59 -12.40
CA PRO A 85 21.23 -11.41 -11.33
C PRO A 85 22.27 -11.97 -10.36
N GLN A 86 23.51 -12.21 -10.80
CA GLN A 86 24.58 -12.74 -9.95
C GLN A 86 25.02 -11.74 -8.86
N LEU A 87 24.75 -10.45 -9.05
CA LEU A 87 25.07 -9.39 -8.08
C LEU A 87 23.99 -9.21 -7.00
N LEU A 88 22.88 -9.95 -7.10
CA LEU A 88 21.72 -9.87 -6.21
C LEU A 88 21.50 -11.22 -5.49
N PRO A 89 22.41 -11.65 -4.60
CA PRO A 89 22.23 -12.91 -3.88
C PRO A 89 20.97 -12.84 -3.02
N SER A 90 20.01 -13.73 -3.29
CA SER A 90 18.77 -13.88 -2.54
C SER A 90 19.10 -14.37 -1.13
N ARG A 91 18.95 -13.52 -0.12
CA ARG A 91 18.91 -13.96 1.28
C ARG A 91 17.54 -13.61 1.85
N HIS A 92 16.85 -14.62 2.34
CA HIS A 92 15.53 -14.51 2.94
C HIS A 92 15.58 -13.61 4.16
N LEU A 93 14.70 -12.62 4.21
CA LEU A 93 14.32 -11.96 5.45
C LEU A 93 12.80 -11.95 5.51
N ILE A 94 12.27 -12.85 6.33
CA ILE A 94 10.86 -12.90 6.68
C ILE A 94 10.71 -11.98 7.89
N LEU A 95 10.33 -10.72 7.66
CA LEU A 95 10.01 -9.78 8.72
C LEU A 95 8.58 -10.04 9.21
N ASN A 96 8.43 -10.94 10.18
CA ASN A 96 7.21 -11.07 10.95
C ASN A 96 7.12 -9.88 11.93
N SER A 97 6.30 -8.89 11.59
CA SER A 97 5.80 -7.81 12.46
C SER A 97 6.83 -6.95 13.22
N THR A 98 6.88 -5.70 12.79
CA THR A 98 7.05 -4.44 13.55
C THR A 98 8.37 -4.02 14.19
N THR A 99 9.34 -4.86 14.55
CA THR A 99 10.53 -4.31 15.25
C THR A 99 11.79 -5.14 15.12
N ASP A 100 12.36 -5.30 13.92
CA ASP A 100 13.74 -5.80 13.83
C ASP A 100 14.58 -4.97 12.87
N HIS A 101 15.62 -4.35 13.43
CA HIS A 101 16.76 -3.79 12.70
C HIS A 101 17.71 -4.93 12.35
N TYR A 102 18.23 -4.97 11.12
CA TYR A 102 19.24 -5.94 10.74
C TYR A 102 20.52 -5.31 10.18
N VAL A 103 21.63 -5.84 10.68
CA VAL A 103 23.02 -5.56 10.30
C VAL A 103 23.42 -6.56 9.23
N CYS A 104 23.85 -6.07 8.06
CA CYS A 104 24.42 -6.92 7.03
C CYS A 104 25.95 -6.98 7.20
N ASN A 105 26.49 -8.18 7.48
CA ASN A 105 27.93 -8.41 7.48
C ASN A 105 28.43 -8.53 6.04
N ASN A 106 28.92 -7.43 5.49
CA ASN A 106 29.53 -7.34 4.17
C ASN A 106 30.94 -7.93 4.19
N THR A 107 31.14 -9.14 3.69
CA THR A 107 32.49 -9.67 3.42
C THR A 107 32.80 -9.82 1.93
N ASN A 108 31.80 -9.71 1.06
CA ASN A 108 31.93 -9.75 -0.40
C ASN A 108 31.22 -8.50 -0.96
N ASN A 109 31.66 -7.95 -2.09
CA ASN A 109 31.10 -6.75 -2.77
C ASN A 109 29.63 -6.89 -3.26
N THR A 110 28.77 -7.54 -2.47
CA THR A 110 27.36 -7.81 -2.75
C THR A 110 26.50 -6.70 -2.15
N ILE A 111 25.52 -6.21 -2.91
CA ILE A 111 24.56 -5.22 -2.42
C ILE A 111 23.53 -5.97 -1.56
N PRO A 112 23.38 -5.65 -0.26
CA PRO A 112 22.42 -6.33 0.58
C PRO A 112 20.99 -5.97 0.13
N LEU A 113 20.22 -6.98 -0.25
CA LEU A 113 18.80 -6.84 -0.58
C LEU A 113 17.97 -7.24 0.63
N LEU A 114 17.08 -6.34 1.05
CA LEU A 114 16.13 -6.58 2.14
C LEU A 114 14.72 -6.66 1.54
N TYR A 115 13.97 -7.68 1.92
CA TYR A 115 12.57 -7.85 1.53
C TYR A 115 11.66 -7.69 2.74
N SER A 116 10.54 -7.02 2.55
CA SER A 116 9.41 -7.04 3.49
C SER A 116 8.15 -7.32 2.68
N ILE A 117 7.51 -8.45 2.99
CA ILE A 117 6.31 -8.92 2.29
C ILE A 117 5.13 -8.71 3.23
N ASN A 118 4.14 -7.95 2.77
CA ASN A 118 2.88 -7.74 3.49
C ASN A 118 1.74 -8.25 2.63
N ARG A 119 1.03 -9.28 3.11
CA ARG A 119 -0.14 -9.86 2.44
C ARG A 119 -1.39 -9.23 3.03
N LEU A 120 -2.14 -8.51 2.21
CA LEU A 120 -3.33 -7.79 2.65
C LEU A 120 -4.57 -8.42 1.97
N PRO A 121 -5.21 -9.44 2.60
CA PRO A 121 -6.40 -10.05 2.03
C PRO A 121 -7.55 -9.05 1.98
N GLN A 122 -8.27 -8.99 0.85
CA GLN A 122 -9.45 -8.14 0.66
C GLN A 122 -9.23 -6.65 0.99
N CYS A 123 -8.02 -6.15 0.73
CA CYS A 123 -7.60 -4.81 1.17
C CYS A 123 -8.14 -3.65 0.33
N ILE A 124 -8.56 -3.92 -0.90
CA ILE A 124 -9.15 -2.92 -1.80
C ILE A 124 -10.55 -3.41 -2.16
N GLN A 125 -11.55 -2.59 -1.87
CA GLN A 125 -12.93 -2.89 -2.22
C GLN A 125 -13.13 -2.71 -3.73
N HIS A 126 -13.75 -3.69 -4.37
CA HIS A 126 -14.00 -3.67 -5.80
C HIS A 126 -15.43 -3.19 -6.07
N TYR A 127 -15.56 -2.06 -6.77
CA TYR A 127 -16.86 -1.54 -7.18
C TYR A 127 -17.25 -2.12 -8.53
N SER A 128 -17.91 -3.27 -8.49
CA SER A 128 -18.44 -3.91 -9.69
C SER A 128 -19.65 -3.16 -10.24
N VAL A 129 -20.06 -3.51 -11.47
CA VAL A 129 -21.36 -3.07 -12.01
C VAL A 129 -22.46 -3.45 -11.01
N GLY A 130 -23.35 -2.50 -10.71
CA GLY A 130 -24.38 -2.65 -9.66
C GLY A 130 -24.02 -2.07 -8.30
N HIS A 131 -22.80 -1.55 -8.11
CA HIS A 131 -22.34 -1.03 -6.80
C HIS A 131 -23.22 0.09 -6.24
N LEU A 132 -23.60 1.05 -7.09
CA LEU A 132 -24.44 2.19 -6.67
C LEU A 132 -25.83 1.72 -6.22
N GLN A 133 -26.46 0.82 -6.98
CA GLN A 133 -27.76 0.25 -6.63
C GLN A 133 -27.69 -0.53 -5.32
N LYS A 134 -26.60 -1.30 -5.11
CA LYS A 134 -26.36 -2.02 -3.87
C LYS A 134 -26.22 -1.06 -2.69
N LYS A 135 -25.48 0.04 -2.87
CA LYS A 135 -25.34 1.08 -1.86
C LYS A 135 -26.68 1.73 -1.53
N ASP A 136 -27.45 2.13 -2.53
CA ASP A 136 -28.77 2.77 -2.34
C ASP A 136 -29.74 1.81 -1.64
N PHE A 137 -29.72 0.53 -2.03
CA PHE A 137 -30.51 -0.51 -1.37
C PHE A 137 -30.15 -0.60 0.11
N LEU A 138 -28.86 -0.70 0.44
CA LEU A 138 -28.39 -0.78 1.83
C LEU A 138 -28.74 0.48 2.62
N GLN A 139 -28.58 1.65 2.03
CA GLN A 139 -28.99 2.90 2.65
C GLN A 139 -30.50 2.91 2.91
N ASN A 140 -31.33 2.55 1.95
CA ASN A 140 -32.78 2.55 2.13
C ASN A 140 -33.30 1.46 3.08
N HIS A 141 -32.60 0.31 3.19
CA HIS A 141 -33.07 -0.84 3.99
C HIS A 141 -32.46 -0.92 5.40
N ILE A 142 -31.22 -0.46 5.58
CA ILE A 142 -30.54 -0.47 6.89
C ILE A 142 -30.83 0.84 7.65
N LEU A 143 -31.02 1.95 6.94
CA LEU A 143 -31.29 3.25 7.56
C LEU A 143 -32.79 3.41 7.90
N ASN A 144 -33.27 2.59 8.83
CA ASN A 144 -34.36 3.05 9.71
C ASN A 144 -33.71 4.14 10.60
N PRO A 145 -34.17 5.41 10.59
CA PRO A 145 -33.32 6.60 10.73
C PRO A 145 -32.60 6.86 12.08
N ALA A 146 -32.44 5.87 12.97
CA ALA A 146 -31.93 6.10 14.32
C ALA A 146 -30.82 5.15 14.83
N LEU A 147 -30.46 4.06 14.13
CA LEU A 147 -29.65 3.02 14.79
C LEU A 147 -28.28 2.71 14.17
N VAL A 148 -28.09 2.82 12.85
CA VAL A 148 -26.83 2.41 12.20
C VAL A 148 -26.52 3.35 11.04
N THR A 149 -25.23 3.64 10.82
CA THR A 149 -24.75 4.43 9.68
C THR A 149 -23.60 3.69 8.99
N LEU A 150 -23.58 3.72 7.65
CA LEU A 150 -22.55 3.07 6.83
C LEU A 150 -21.42 4.06 6.53
N VAL A 151 -20.19 3.70 6.88
CA VAL A 151 -19.00 4.55 6.67
C VAL A 151 -17.87 3.71 6.09
N GLY A 152 -17.06 4.33 5.24
CA GLY A 152 -15.75 3.81 4.82
C GLY A 152 -15.66 3.38 3.37
N GLY A 153 -14.53 2.74 3.04
CA GLY A 153 -14.09 2.54 1.66
C GLY A 153 -14.91 1.54 0.86
N GLY A 154 -15.86 0.86 1.49
CA GLY A 154 -16.84 0.02 0.82
C GLY A 154 -17.97 0.80 0.15
N TYR A 155 -18.11 2.11 0.39
CA TYR A 155 -19.31 2.85 -0.02
C TYR A 155 -18.99 4.14 -0.79
N ASP A 156 -18.12 5.00 -0.26
CA ASP A 156 -17.94 6.39 -0.71
C ASP A 156 -16.58 6.66 -1.39
N GLY A 157 -15.88 5.61 -1.80
CA GLY A 157 -14.55 5.67 -2.41
C GLY A 157 -13.48 5.01 -1.54
N VAL A 158 -12.53 4.32 -2.17
CA VAL A 158 -11.50 3.52 -1.48
C VAL A 158 -10.33 4.35 -0.91
N GLY A 159 -10.20 5.61 -1.32
CA GLY A 159 -9.09 6.48 -0.93
C GLY A 159 -9.17 6.90 0.54
N ILE A 160 -8.01 7.11 1.17
CA ILE A 160 -7.93 7.65 2.55
C ILE A 160 -8.74 8.96 2.69
N PRO A 161 -8.61 9.96 1.78
CA PRO A 161 -9.41 11.18 1.88
C PRO A 161 -10.92 10.93 1.81
N ASN A 162 -11.38 9.98 0.98
CA ASN A 162 -12.78 9.60 0.87
C ASN A 162 -13.29 8.99 2.18
N ASN A 163 -12.50 8.11 2.80
CA ASN A 163 -12.86 7.49 4.07
C ASN A 163 -12.99 8.52 5.19
N ILE A 164 -12.04 9.45 5.29
CA ILE A 164 -12.05 10.54 6.27
C ILE A 164 -13.30 11.42 6.04
N PHE A 165 -13.53 11.83 4.80
CA PHE A 165 -14.66 12.70 4.46
C PHE A 165 -16.02 12.02 4.68
N SER A 166 -16.13 10.73 4.34
CA SER A 166 -17.31 9.90 4.60
C SER A 166 -17.60 9.82 6.10
N ALA A 167 -16.58 9.54 6.92
CA ALA A 167 -16.74 9.49 8.38
C ALA A 167 -17.21 10.84 8.94
N TYR A 168 -16.55 11.93 8.55
CA TYR A 168 -16.92 13.28 8.98
C TYR A 168 -18.37 13.61 8.65
N THR A 169 -18.79 13.39 7.40
CA THR A 169 -20.13 13.73 6.92
C THR A 169 -21.21 12.97 7.69
N HIS A 170 -20.98 11.69 7.95
CA HIS A 170 -21.93 10.85 8.67
C HIS A 170 -22.05 11.22 10.15
N VAL A 171 -20.94 11.56 10.82
CA VAL A 171 -20.97 12.08 12.20
C VAL A 171 -21.72 13.42 12.25
N GLN A 172 -21.46 14.32 11.30
CA GLN A 172 -22.15 15.62 11.25
C GLN A 172 -23.66 15.47 11.03
N ASN A 173 -24.07 14.56 10.16
CA ASN A 173 -25.49 14.25 9.92
C ASN A 173 -26.14 13.65 11.17
N PHE A 174 -25.45 12.77 11.89
CA PHE A 174 -25.93 12.22 13.16
C PHE A 174 -26.15 13.31 14.21
N ILE A 175 -25.18 14.21 14.40
CA ILE A 175 -25.30 15.34 15.33
C ILE A 175 -26.48 16.25 14.95
N THR A 176 -26.63 16.56 13.66
CA THR A 176 -27.71 17.44 13.18
C THR A 176 -29.09 16.81 13.36
N ASN A 177 -29.22 15.51 13.07
CA ASN A 177 -30.48 14.77 13.20
C ASN A 177 -30.89 14.53 14.66
N THR A 178 -29.92 14.38 15.57
CA THR A 178 -30.21 14.27 17.01
C THR A 178 -30.64 15.63 17.58
N GLN A 179 -29.89 16.70 17.31
CA GLN A 179 -30.22 18.04 17.80
C GLN A 179 -31.57 18.58 17.31
N SER A 180 -31.99 18.22 16.10
CA SER A 180 -33.28 18.63 15.54
C SER A 180 -34.47 17.83 16.09
N ASN A 181 -34.24 16.75 16.83
CA ASN A 181 -35.29 15.93 17.44
C ASN A 181 -35.37 16.19 18.95
N PRO A 182 -36.36 16.99 19.44
CA PRO A 182 -36.44 17.41 20.84
C PRO A 182 -36.64 16.25 21.85
N ASN A 183 -37.00 15.05 21.38
CA ASN A 183 -37.12 13.84 22.19
C ASN A 183 -35.81 13.04 22.35
N SER A 184 -34.70 13.47 21.71
CA SER A 184 -33.42 12.73 21.70
C SER A 184 -32.41 13.17 22.76
N ALA A 185 -32.72 14.21 23.55
CA ALA A 185 -31.81 14.83 24.52
C ALA A 185 -31.30 13.90 25.65
N ASN A 186 -31.87 12.69 25.77
CA ASN A 186 -31.41 11.66 26.70
C ASN A 186 -30.32 10.73 26.13
N LEU A 187 -30.10 10.67 24.81
CA LEU A 187 -29.08 9.79 24.21
C LEU A 187 -27.67 10.40 24.20
N THR A 188 -27.53 11.72 24.26
CA THR A 188 -26.22 12.40 24.18
C THR A 188 -25.43 12.39 25.48
N LYS A 189 -25.95 11.81 26.57
CA LYS A 189 -25.27 11.73 27.87
C LYS A 189 -24.50 10.42 28.12
N GLU A 190 -24.58 9.44 27.22
CA GLU A 190 -23.97 8.11 27.42
C GLU A 190 -22.81 7.78 26.45
N LEU A 191 -22.29 8.77 25.71
CA LEU A 191 -21.05 8.68 24.93
C LEU A 191 -19.99 9.60 25.52
#